data_AF-A0A9N9W1M7-F1
#
_entry.id   AF-A0A9N9W1M7-F1
#
_cell.length_a   1.000
_cell.length_b   1.000
_cell.length_c   1.000
_cell.angle_alpha   90.00
_cell.angle_beta   90.00
_cell.angle_gamma   90.00
#
_symmetry.space_group_name_H-M   'P 1'
#
loop_
_entity.id
_entity.type
_entity.pdbx_description
1 polymer ?
#
loop_
_entity_poly.entity_id
_entity_poly.type
_entity_poly.pdbx_seq_one_letter_code
_entity_poly.pdbx_strand_id
1 'polypeptide(L)'
;MRFSTLLSVFFLALARQGLCQNGTFDGLAKVYHESSLLRAQNNPFRRDGQPACTEDNIRVRRSWVNLTLDERAEYIAAVKCLYETPPLSPKSFAPGARHHADDFSACHYNQTEYIHFSGWLIPWHRYFVWSYESSLRDFCGYTGALPYWDWTEQYESHTQHPLFDGSDYSLGGNGEYVPHEPQNLTIPVPSRPQVLFPAGSGGGCITDGPFVNVTSNLGPHFPVQETTGLEYNPHCLKRDFVEALSQQFLTTASIENLMSQKSIGDFRQVLDIGIHFAGHGTVLGGMSDLWVSPEDPVFFFHHGQLDRLWSIWQEQDLASRMNQTSDTQTWDNVPASPNVTVFDILDYGVIGDGRVQMVDIVDTMGGFLCYRYE
;
A
#
# COMPACT_ATOMS: atom_id res chain seq x y z
N MET A 1 4.89 -10.17 32.51
CA MET A 1 4.09 -9.42 33.51
C MET A 1 4.58 -7.98 33.81
N ARG A 2 5.81 -7.56 33.48
CA ARG A 2 6.25 -6.16 33.63
C ARG A 2 6.02 -5.23 32.42
N PHE A 3 5.74 -5.80 31.24
CA PHE A 3 5.52 -5.05 29.98
C PHE A 3 4.17 -4.33 29.90
N SER A 4 3.10 -4.94 30.40
CA SER A 4 1.75 -4.35 30.41
C SER A 4 1.67 -3.09 31.28
N THR A 5 2.49 -2.99 32.34
CA THR A 5 2.41 -1.88 33.29
C THR A 5 3.03 -0.59 32.75
N LEU A 6 4.06 -0.67 31.89
CA LEU A 6 4.71 0.51 31.29
C LEU A 6 3.87 1.11 30.15
N LEU A 7 3.30 0.27 29.27
CA LEU A 7 2.39 0.73 28.21
C LEU A 7 1.09 1.32 28.78
N SER A 8 0.47 0.66 29.76
CA SER A 8 -0.76 1.17 30.39
C SER A 8 -0.52 2.49 31.13
N VAL A 9 0.63 2.68 31.78
CA VAL A 9 1.00 3.96 32.42
C VAL A 9 1.23 5.06 31.39
N PHE A 10 1.70 4.74 30.18
CA PHE A 10 1.95 5.72 29.11
C PHE A 10 0.66 6.21 28.42
N PHE A 11 -0.29 5.30 28.13
CA PHE A 11 -1.63 5.69 27.68
C PHE A 11 -2.35 6.56 28.72
N LEU A 12 -2.20 6.24 30.01
CA LEU A 12 -2.69 7.07 31.11
C LEU A 12 -1.96 8.43 31.21
N ALA A 13 -0.69 8.51 30.83
CA ALA A 13 0.09 9.75 30.84
C ALA A 13 -0.26 10.67 29.66
N LEU A 14 -0.40 10.13 28.44
CA LEU A 14 -0.83 10.87 27.25
C LEU A 14 -2.30 11.33 27.37
N ALA A 15 -3.17 10.49 27.94
CA ALA A 15 -4.54 10.88 28.28
C ALA A 15 -4.59 12.00 29.35
N ARG A 16 -3.64 12.01 30.30
CA ARG A 16 -3.51 13.08 31.31
C ARG A 16 -2.91 14.38 30.77
N GLN A 17 -2.12 14.33 29.69
CA GLN A 17 -1.54 15.51 29.04
C GLN A 17 -2.50 16.18 28.03
N GLY A 18 -3.73 15.69 27.89
CA GLY A 18 -4.71 16.27 26.97
C GLY A 18 -4.46 15.96 25.49
N LEU A 19 -3.47 15.12 25.15
CA LEU A 19 -3.12 14.80 23.76
C LEU A 19 -4.14 13.88 23.08
N CYS A 20 -4.98 13.17 23.85
CA CYS A 20 -6.15 12.44 23.33
C CYS A 20 -7.42 13.30 23.21
N GLN A 21 -7.37 14.62 23.43
CA GLN A 21 -8.61 15.44 23.53
C GLN A 21 -9.13 16.05 22.23
N ASN A 22 -8.39 15.97 21.13
CA ASN A 22 -8.94 16.31 19.82
C ASN A 22 -8.94 15.02 18.98
N GLY A 23 -10.09 14.38 18.83
CA GLY A 23 -10.29 13.18 18.01
C GLY A 23 -10.11 13.41 16.50
N THR A 24 -9.25 14.36 16.12
CA THR A 24 -8.88 14.67 14.74
C THR A 24 -7.72 13.77 14.32
N PHE A 25 -7.61 13.56 13.01
CA PHE A 25 -6.54 12.72 12.45
C PHE A 25 -5.13 13.21 12.83
N ASP A 26 -4.87 14.51 12.76
CA ASP A 26 -3.56 15.11 13.10
C ASP A 26 -3.13 14.82 14.55
N GLY A 27 -4.08 14.82 15.48
CA GLY A 27 -3.81 14.48 16.88
C GLY A 27 -3.36 13.03 17.03
N LEU A 28 -4.02 12.10 16.33
CA LEU A 28 -3.67 10.68 16.32
C LEU A 28 -2.32 10.43 15.65
N ALA A 29 -2.05 11.09 14.52
CA ALA A 29 -0.76 11.02 13.85
C ALA A 29 0.37 11.51 14.75
N LYS A 30 0.18 12.62 15.46
CA LYS A 30 1.16 13.12 16.45
C LYS A 30 1.45 12.10 17.55
N VAL A 31 0.41 11.51 18.14
CA VAL A 31 0.56 10.46 19.16
C VAL A 31 1.32 9.26 18.59
N TYR A 32 1.02 8.85 17.36
CA TYR A 32 1.76 7.81 16.66
C TYR A 32 3.26 8.17 16.52
N HIS A 33 3.60 9.39 16.09
CA HIS A 33 5.00 9.79 15.92
C HIS A 33 5.78 9.75 17.23
N GLU A 34 5.19 10.24 18.32
CA GLU A 34 5.80 10.21 19.66
C GLU A 34 5.94 8.76 20.18
N SER A 35 4.89 7.94 20.05
CA SER A 35 4.90 6.53 20.47
C SER A 35 5.94 5.73 19.71
N SER A 36 5.98 5.84 18.38
CA SER A 36 6.89 5.07 17.53
C SER A 36 8.36 5.46 17.75
N LEU A 37 8.69 6.74 18.03
CA LEU A 37 10.04 7.13 18.46
C LEU A 37 10.44 6.42 19.76
N LEU A 38 9.56 6.44 20.76
CA LEU A 38 9.84 5.80 22.05
C LEU A 38 9.98 4.29 21.91
N ARG A 39 9.22 3.66 21.01
CA ARG A 39 9.35 2.23 20.71
C ARG A 39 10.70 1.92 20.04
N ALA A 40 11.14 2.73 19.08
CA ALA A 40 12.46 2.59 18.46
C ALA A 40 13.62 2.73 19.47
N GLN A 41 13.45 3.54 20.50
CA GLN A 41 14.43 3.70 21.59
C GLN A 41 14.46 2.52 22.58
N ASN A 42 13.30 1.90 22.84
CA ASN A 42 13.12 1.01 23.98
C ASN A 42 12.85 -0.47 23.62
N ASN A 43 12.54 -0.79 22.36
CA ASN A 43 12.08 -2.12 21.97
C ASN A 43 12.93 -2.78 20.88
N PRO A 44 14.02 -3.47 21.24
CA PRO A 44 14.69 -4.37 20.33
C PRO A 44 13.86 -5.66 20.23
N PHE A 45 12.72 -5.64 19.52
CA PHE A 45 12.12 -6.90 19.09
C PHE A 45 13.13 -7.56 18.15
N ARG A 46 13.49 -8.82 18.45
CA ARG A 46 14.50 -9.57 17.71
C ARG A 46 13.87 -10.87 17.25
N ARG A 47 13.90 -11.08 15.94
CA ARG A 47 13.85 -12.43 15.38
C ARG A 47 15.24 -13.06 15.50
N ASP A 48 15.31 -14.35 15.81
CA ASP A 48 16.60 -15.05 15.89
C ASP A 48 17.41 -14.85 14.60
N GLY A 49 18.63 -14.34 14.73
CA GLY A 49 19.54 -14.09 13.61
C GLY A 49 19.38 -12.74 12.89
N GLN A 50 18.42 -11.89 13.27
CA GLN A 50 18.25 -10.54 12.69
C GLN A 50 18.65 -9.43 13.68
N PRO A 51 19.21 -8.30 13.20
CA PRO A 51 19.46 -7.14 14.06
C PRO A 51 18.15 -6.62 14.61
N ALA A 52 18.19 -6.10 15.85
CA ALA A 52 17.02 -5.46 16.44
C ALA A 52 16.64 -4.21 15.66
N CYS A 53 15.35 -3.86 15.67
CA CYS A 53 14.93 -2.54 15.20
C CYS A 53 15.32 -1.48 16.24
N THR A 54 16.07 -0.46 15.80
CA THR A 54 16.68 0.59 16.63
C THR A 54 16.64 1.92 15.91
N GLU A 55 16.88 3.02 16.61
CA GLU A 55 17.00 4.35 15.98
C GLU A 55 18.08 4.40 14.88
N ASP A 56 19.13 3.60 14.98
CA ASP A 56 20.25 3.63 14.04
C ASP A 56 19.94 2.97 12.68
N ASN A 57 18.96 2.05 12.64
CA ASN A 57 18.65 1.26 11.44
C ASN A 57 17.18 1.32 10.99
N ILE A 58 16.33 2.05 11.72
CA ILE A 58 14.92 2.21 11.37
C ILE A 58 14.77 3.06 10.10
N ARG A 59 13.99 2.54 9.14
CA ARG A 59 13.64 3.29 7.92
C ARG A 59 12.49 4.26 8.24
N VAL A 60 12.59 5.51 7.81
CA VAL A 60 11.59 6.54 8.09
C VAL A 60 10.86 6.91 6.79
N ARG A 61 9.63 6.39 6.63
CA ARG A 61 8.77 6.64 5.48
C ARG A 61 8.08 8.00 5.63
N ARG A 62 8.18 8.84 4.60
CA ARG A 62 7.64 10.22 4.57
C ARG A 62 6.71 10.40 3.39
N SER A 63 5.81 11.39 3.50
CA SER A 63 4.99 11.80 2.35
C SER A 63 5.88 12.24 1.19
N TRP A 64 5.50 11.89 -0.04
CA TRP A 64 6.23 12.27 -1.26
C TRP A 64 6.52 13.79 -1.33
N VAL A 65 5.56 14.61 -0.90
CA VAL A 65 5.70 16.07 -0.98
C VAL A 65 6.78 16.60 -0.04
N ASN A 66 7.06 15.87 1.05
CA ASN A 66 8.07 16.23 2.05
C ASN A 66 9.48 15.74 1.69
N LEU A 67 9.64 15.00 0.59
CA LEU A 67 10.95 14.65 0.06
C LEU A 67 11.57 15.81 -0.73
N THR A 68 12.88 15.95 -0.60
CA THR A 68 13.69 16.83 -1.46
C THR A 68 13.73 16.28 -2.89
N LEU A 69 14.08 17.15 -3.85
CA LEU A 69 14.20 16.74 -5.25
C LEU A 69 15.26 15.65 -5.46
N ASP A 70 16.36 15.70 -4.71
CA ASP A 70 17.42 14.67 -4.78
C ASP A 70 16.90 13.31 -4.27
N GLU A 71 16.15 13.28 -3.17
CA GLU A 71 15.54 12.05 -2.65
C GLU A 71 14.50 11.48 -3.63
N ARG A 72 13.70 12.34 -4.28
CA ARG A 72 12.76 11.91 -5.32
C ARG A 72 13.47 11.34 -6.53
N ALA A 73 14.54 11.99 -6.99
CA ALA A 73 15.35 11.51 -8.11
C ALA A 73 16.02 10.16 -7.80
N GLU A 74 16.54 9.99 -6.58
CA GLU A 74 17.12 8.72 -6.13
C GLU A 74 16.07 7.59 -6.16
N TYR A 75 14.87 7.85 -5.63
CA TYR A 75 13.76 6.89 -5.67
C TYR A 75 13.38 6.53 -7.11
N ILE A 76 13.16 7.52 -7.98
CA ILE A 76 12.80 7.32 -9.38
C ILE A 76 13.86 6.51 -10.12
N ALA A 77 15.14 6.79 -9.89
CA ALA A 77 16.25 6.04 -10.47
C ALA A 77 16.23 4.56 -10.02
N ALA A 78 15.97 4.31 -8.74
CA ALA A 78 15.86 2.94 -8.22
C ALA A 78 14.68 2.17 -8.82
N VAL A 79 13.51 2.81 -8.96
CA VAL A 79 12.36 2.18 -9.62
C VAL A 79 12.69 1.84 -11.07
N LYS A 80 13.26 2.79 -11.83
CA LYS A 80 13.70 2.53 -13.23
C LYS A 80 14.67 1.36 -13.33
N CYS A 81 15.64 1.27 -12.43
CA CYS A 81 16.55 0.12 -12.35
C CYS A 81 15.79 -1.19 -12.13
N LEU A 82 14.70 -1.20 -11.34
CA LEU A 82 13.89 -2.40 -11.12
C LEU A 82 13.17 -2.87 -12.39
N TYR A 83 12.80 -1.93 -13.27
CA TYR A 83 12.26 -2.18 -14.61
C TYR A 83 13.32 -2.65 -15.63
N GLU A 84 14.61 -2.62 -15.26
CA GLU A 84 15.72 -3.13 -16.08
C GLU A 84 16.36 -4.40 -15.49
N THR A 85 16.07 -4.69 -14.21
CA THR A 85 16.60 -5.85 -13.48
C THR A 85 15.91 -7.12 -13.97
N PRO A 86 16.63 -8.21 -14.31
CA PRO A 86 16.00 -9.46 -14.76
C PRO A 86 14.99 -10.04 -13.75
N PRO A 87 13.90 -10.66 -14.20
CA PRO A 87 12.87 -11.21 -13.33
C PRO A 87 13.36 -12.50 -12.65
N LEU A 88 12.88 -12.72 -11.44
CA LEU A 88 13.12 -13.91 -10.64
C LEU A 88 12.07 -15.00 -10.91
N SER A 89 10.86 -14.62 -11.32
CA SER A 89 9.77 -15.56 -11.57
C SER A 89 10.12 -16.54 -12.67
N PRO A 90 9.88 -17.85 -12.48
CA PRO A 90 10.10 -18.82 -13.53
C PRO A 90 9.12 -18.58 -14.68
N LYS A 91 9.60 -18.71 -15.92
CA LYS A 91 8.78 -18.55 -17.14
C LYS A 91 7.58 -19.50 -17.21
N SER A 92 7.63 -20.62 -16.49
CA SER A 92 6.50 -21.56 -16.36
C SER A 92 5.34 -21.01 -15.54
N PHE A 93 5.60 -20.01 -14.70
CA PHE A 93 4.61 -19.33 -13.87
C PHE A 93 4.20 -18.00 -14.50
N ALA A 94 5.17 -17.10 -14.76
CA ALA A 94 4.94 -15.80 -15.37
C ALA A 94 5.70 -15.69 -16.71
N PRO A 95 5.18 -16.24 -17.81
CA PRO A 95 5.85 -16.20 -19.12
C PRO A 95 6.03 -14.77 -19.65
N GLY A 96 5.16 -13.84 -19.24
CA GLY A 96 5.20 -12.43 -19.58
C GLY A 96 6.31 -11.62 -18.91
N ALA A 97 6.72 -11.99 -17.70
CA ALA A 97 7.68 -11.20 -16.92
C ALA A 97 8.99 -10.95 -17.68
N ARG A 98 9.45 -9.70 -17.76
CA ARG A 98 10.72 -9.27 -18.38
C ARG A 98 11.63 -8.54 -17.40
N HIS A 99 11.11 -8.04 -16.29
CA HIS A 99 11.91 -7.38 -15.26
C HIS A 99 11.40 -7.67 -13.84
N HIS A 100 12.22 -7.36 -12.84
CA HIS A 100 11.93 -7.67 -11.44
C HIS A 100 10.68 -6.94 -10.94
N ALA A 101 10.34 -5.77 -11.50
CA ALA A 101 9.05 -5.12 -11.24
C ALA A 101 7.83 -6.00 -11.64
N ASP A 102 7.95 -6.84 -12.68
CA ASP A 102 6.86 -7.76 -13.08
C ASP A 102 6.68 -8.89 -12.06
N ASP A 103 7.71 -9.24 -11.28
CA ASP A 103 7.57 -10.26 -10.24
C ASP A 103 6.55 -9.83 -9.19
N PHE A 104 6.51 -8.52 -8.86
CA PHE A 104 5.53 -7.95 -7.94
C PHE A 104 4.11 -8.10 -8.48
N SER A 105 3.88 -7.73 -9.74
CA SER A 105 2.58 -7.90 -10.38
C SER A 105 2.17 -9.38 -10.49
N ALA A 106 3.10 -10.28 -10.84
CA ALA A 106 2.83 -11.72 -10.91
C ALA A 106 2.54 -12.34 -9.54
N CYS A 107 3.24 -11.91 -8.49
CA CYS A 107 3.00 -12.33 -7.12
C CYS A 107 1.62 -11.87 -6.64
N HIS A 108 1.31 -10.60 -6.84
CA HIS A 108 0.01 -10.03 -6.48
C HIS A 108 -1.12 -10.76 -7.21
N TYR A 109 -0.99 -10.93 -8.53
CA TYR A 109 -1.91 -11.71 -9.36
C TYR A 109 -2.27 -13.06 -8.75
N ASN A 110 -1.23 -13.84 -8.38
CA ASN A 110 -1.41 -15.20 -7.89
C ASN A 110 -2.06 -15.27 -6.51
N GLN A 111 -2.03 -14.18 -5.75
CA GLN A 111 -2.55 -14.10 -4.40
C GLN A 111 -3.88 -13.32 -4.31
N THR A 112 -4.33 -12.65 -5.38
CA THR A 112 -5.47 -11.72 -5.38
C THR A 112 -6.73 -12.28 -4.73
N GLU A 113 -7.08 -13.55 -4.98
CA GLU A 113 -8.27 -14.21 -4.39
C GLU A 113 -8.18 -14.47 -2.88
N TYR A 114 -7.00 -14.32 -2.29
CA TYR A 114 -6.76 -14.52 -0.86
C TYR A 114 -6.43 -13.22 -0.14
N ILE A 115 -5.88 -12.24 -0.84
CA ILE A 115 -5.35 -11.01 -0.21
C ILE A 115 -6.32 -9.84 -0.32
N HIS A 116 -7.53 -10.03 -0.87
CA HIS A 116 -8.55 -8.98 -0.95
C HIS A 116 -9.87 -9.49 -0.38
N PHE A 117 -10.62 -8.58 0.26
CA PHE A 117 -11.87 -8.90 0.95
C PHE A 117 -11.74 -10.10 1.90
N SER A 118 -10.59 -10.15 2.57
CA SER A 118 -10.17 -11.20 3.48
C SER A 118 -9.42 -10.58 4.66
N GLY A 119 -9.17 -11.37 5.69
CA GLY A 119 -8.36 -10.92 6.84
C GLY A 119 -6.88 -10.75 6.51
N TRP A 120 -6.43 -11.11 5.30
CA TRP A 120 -5.03 -11.01 4.87
C TRP A 120 -4.67 -9.68 4.20
N LEU A 121 -5.63 -8.88 3.73
CA LEU A 121 -5.33 -7.72 2.88
C LEU A 121 -4.29 -6.76 3.48
N ILE A 122 -4.51 -6.19 4.67
CA ILE A 122 -3.53 -5.24 5.22
C ILE A 122 -2.20 -5.90 5.60
N PRO A 123 -2.15 -7.00 6.39
CA PRO A 123 -0.88 -7.60 6.77
C PRO A 123 -0.11 -8.11 5.55
N TRP A 124 -0.78 -8.69 4.55
CA TRP A 124 -0.11 -9.17 3.34
C TRP A 124 0.55 -8.01 2.60
N HIS A 125 -0.18 -6.90 2.38
CA HIS A 125 0.33 -5.73 1.68
C HIS A 125 1.42 -4.99 2.44
N ARG A 126 1.38 -4.97 3.78
CA ARG A 126 2.47 -4.41 4.60
C ARG A 126 3.82 -5.03 4.25
N TYR A 127 3.90 -6.36 4.22
CA TYR A 127 5.15 -7.04 3.89
C TYR A 127 5.44 -7.03 2.38
N PHE A 128 4.43 -7.00 1.51
CA PHE A 128 4.62 -6.81 0.07
C PHE A 128 5.33 -5.48 -0.24
N VAL A 129 4.86 -4.40 0.38
CA VAL A 129 5.42 -3.05 0.27
C VAL A 129 6.82 -2.96 0.89
N TRP A 130 7.05 -3.61 2.04
CA TRP A 130 8.39 -3.76 2.62
C TRP A 130 9.36 -4.52 1.70
N SER A 131 8.88 -5.56 1.04
CA SER A 131 9.70 -6.35 0.11
C SER A 131 10.03 -5.55 -1.13
N TYR A 132 9.11 -4.72 -1.63
CA TYR A 132 9.38 -3.78 -2.72
C TYR A 132 10.45 -2.76 -2.34
N GLU A 133 10.30 -2.12 -1.18
CA GLU A 133 11.32 -1.22 -0.63
C GLU A 133 12.69 -1.91 -0.52
N SER A 134 12.71 -3.15 -0.04
CA SER A 134 13.94 -3.92 0.11
C SER A 134 14.55 -4.30 -1.24
N SER A 135 13.74 -4.67 -2.25
CA SER A 135 14.23 -4.91 -3.62
C SER A 135 14.85 -3.65 -4.24
N LEU A 136 14.26 -2.46 -4.04
CA LEU A 136 14.88 -1.20 -4.50
C LEU A 136 16.26 -0.97 -3.88
N ARG A 137 16.43 -1.36 -2.61
CA ARG A 137 17.71 -1.23 -1.89
C ARG A 137 18.72 -2.28 -2.36
N ASP A 138 18.31 -3.54 -2.39
CA ASP A 138 19.19 -4.69 -2.60
C ASP A 138 19.63 -4.83 -4.07
N PHE A 139 18.75 -4.54 -5.03
CA PHE A 139 19.05 -4.65 -6.47
C PHE A 139 19.47 -3.33 -7.10
N CYS A 140 18.97 -2.21 -6.58
CA CYS A 140 19.10 -0.91 -7.23
C CYS A 140 19.81 0.15 -6.37
N GLY A 141 20.33 -0.23 -5.20
CA GLY A 141 21.15 0.64 -4.37
C GLY A 141 20.42 1.84 -3.77
N TYR A 142 19.08 1.81 -3.71
CA TYR A 142 18.29 2.82 -3.03
C TYR A 142 18.71 2.92 -1.56
N THR A 143 18.88 4.13 -1.04
CA THR A 143 19.29 4.35 0.36
C THR A 143 18.17 4.94 1.21
N GLY A 144 17.19 5.60 0.58
CA GLY A 144 16.02 6.18 1.23
C GLY A 144 14.96 5.14 1.67
N ALA A 145 13.93 5.60 2.37
CA ALA A 145 12.79 4.76 2.74
C ALA A 145 11.66 4.89 1.71
N LEU A 146 10.73 3.94 1.69
CA LEU A 146 9.59 4.04 0.78
C LEU A 146 8.74 5.29 1.09
N PRO A 147 8.50 6.19 0.12
CA PRO A 147 7.55 7.28 0.26
C PRO A 147 6.09 6.80 0.22
N TYR A 148 5.18 7.60 0.76
CA TYR A 148 3.74 7.36 0.66
C TYR A 148 3.00 8.55 0.03
N TRP A 149 1.78 8.29 -0.46
CA TRP A 149 0.89 9.30 -1.00
C TRP A 149 -0.16 9.69 0.02
N ASP A 150 0.00 10.86 0.64
CA ASP A 150 -0.97 11.35 1.63
C ASP A 150 -2.17 12.02 0.95
N TRP A 151 -3.31 11.33 0.89
CA TRP A 151 -4.53 11.90 0.30
C TRP A 151 -5.08 13.11 1.07
N THR A 152 -4.65 13.33 2.31
CA THR A 152 -5.07 14.50 3.10
C THR A 152 -4.41 15.79 2.62
N GLU A 153 -3.33 15.70 1.85
CA GLU A 153 -2.72 16.83 1.19
C GLU A 153 -3.63 17.26 0.02
N GLN A 154 -4.45 18.27 0.27
CA GLN A 154 -5.50 18.67 -0.66
C GLN A 154 -4.90 19.43 -1.86
N TYR A 155 -5.09 18.86 -3.05
CA TYR A 155 -4.86 19.50 -4.34
C TYR A 155 -6.19 19.56 -5.12
N GLU A 156 -6.38 20.56 -5.98
CA GLU A 156 -7.63 20.69 -6.74
C GLU A 156 -7.78 19.58 -7.80
N SER A 157 -6.65 19.06 -8.30
CA SER A 157 -6.56 17.94 -9.24
C SER A 157 -5.30 17.11 -9.00
N HIS A 158 -5.28 15.87 -9.49
CA HIS A 158 -4.08 15.01 -9.41
C HIS A 158 -2.88 15.67 -10.08
N THR A 159 -3.07 16.31 -11.23
CA THR A 159 -1.98 16.96 -12.00
C THR A 159 -1.31 18.13 -11.28
N GLN A 160 -1.86 18.62 -10.16
CA GLN A 160 -1.20 19.61 -9.30
C GLN A 160 -0.38 18.96 -8.18
N HIS A 161 -0.66 17.69 -7.86
CA HIS A 161 0.05 16.95 -6.82
C HIS A 161 1.45 16.57 -7.33
N PRO A 162 2.55 16.81 -6.58
CA PRO A 162 3.92 16.55 -7.05
C PRO A 162 4.26 15.09 -7.39
N LEU A 163 3.38 14.15 -7.05
CA LEU A 163 3.47 12.74 -7.46
C LEU A 163 3.03 12.53 -8.91
N PHE A 164 2.15 13.39 -9.42
CA PHE A 164 1.47 13.25 -10.71
C PHE A 164 1.57 14.52 -11.59
N ASP A 165 2.48 15.45 -11.28
CA ASP A 165 2.60 16.72 -11.99
C ASP A 165 3.32 16.61 -13.36
N GLY A 166 3.73 15.41 -13.76
CA GLY A 166 4.41 15.14 -15.02
C GLY A 166 5.86 15.62 -15.07
N SER A 167 6.39 16.19 -13.98
CA SER A 167 7.78 16.63 -13.90
C SER A 167 8.75 15.45 -13.86
N ASP A 168 10.05 15.73 -14.05
CA ASP A 168 11.13 14.75 -13.89
C ASP A 168 11.24 14.18 -12.46
N TYR A 169 10.52 14.77 -11.50
CA TYR A 169 10.49 14.37 -10.08
C TYR A 169 9.10 13.86 -9.66
N SER A 170 8.34 13.30 -10.61
CA SER A 170 7.03 12.67 -10.41
C SER A 170 7.04 11.20 -10.82
N LEU A 171 5.92 10.50 -10.67
CA LEU A 171 5.68 9.19 -11.27
C LEU A 171 4.93 9.29 -12.61
N GLY A 172 5.05 10.42 -13.31
CA GLY A 172 4.27 10.74 -14.50
C GLY A 172 2.87 11.25 -14.15
N GLY A 173 2.24 11.93 -15.09
CA GLY A 173 0.91 12.52 -14.94
C GLY A 173 -0.19 11.60 -15.45
N ASN A 174 -1.16 12.18 -16.15
CA ASN A 174 -2.33 11.49 -16.67
C ASN A 174 -2.03 10.80 -18.00
N GLY A 175 -2.90 9.88 -18.39
CA GLY A 175 -2.92 9.30 -19.73
C GLY A 175 -3.39 10.29 -20.79
N GLU A 176 -3.02 10.05 -22.04
CA GLU A 176 -3.63 10.70 -23.19
C GLU A 176 -5.16 10.57 -23.10
N TYR A 177 -5.88 11.65 -23.35
CA TYR A 177 -7.33 11.63 -23.28
C TYR A 177 -7.94 10.72 -24.36
N VAL A 178 -8.70 9.73 -23.93
CA VAL A 178 -9.48 8.84 -24.81
C VAL A 178 -10.97 9.10 -24.53
N PRO A 179 -11.77 9.55 -25.50
CA PRO A 179 -13.20 9.78 -25.26
C PRO A 179 -13.92 8.50 -24.81
N HIS A 180 -14.57 8.55 -23.64
CA HIS A 180 -15.34 7.43 -23.10
C HIS A 180 -16.48 7.92 -22.19
N GLU A 181 -17.46 7.06 -21.98
CA GLU A 181 -18.62 7.32 -21.12
C GLU A 181 -18.30 7.09 -19.63
N PRO A 182 -19.11 7.62 -18.70
CA PRO A 182 -19.01 7.31 -17.27
C PRO A 182 -18.84 5.82 -17.02
N GLN A 183 -17.89 5.49 -16.16
CA GLN A 183 -17.53 4.11 -15.90
C GLN A 183 -18.34 3.56 -14.73
N ASN A 184 -18.65 2.28 -14.83
CA ASN A 184 -19.34 1.54 -13.80
C ASN A 184 -18.44 0.40 -13.33
N LEU A 185 -17.66 0.66 -12.29
CA LEU A 185 -16.74 -0.35 -11.78
C LEU A 185 -17.54 -1.33 -10.92
N THR A 186 -17.62 -2.57 -11.41
CA THR A 186 -18.22 -3.67 -10.65
C THR A 186 -17.15 -4.25 -9.75
N ILE A 187 -17.26 -4.01 -8.45
CA ILE A 187 -16.48 -4.75 -7.46
C ILE A 187 -16.93 -6.21 -7.55
N PRO A 188 -16.04 -7.18 -7.83
CA PRO A 188 -16.44 -8.57 -8.08
C PRO A 188 -16.83 -9.29 -6.78
N VAL A 189 -17.97 -8.89 -6.22
CA VAL A 189 -18.54 -9.42 -4.97
C VAL A 189 -20.07 -9.44 -5.07
N PRO A 190 -20.74 -10.56 -4.74
CA PRO A 190 -22.17 -10.77 -5.02
C PRO A 190 -23.14 -9.78 -4.35
N SER A 191 -22.68 -9.02 -3.36
CA SER A 191 -23.52 -8.24 -2.44
C SER A 191 -23.20 -6.74 -2.40
N ARG A 192 -22.23 -6.25 -3.19
CA ARG A 192 -21.77 -4.86 -3.09
C ARG A 192 -22.28 -3.98 -4.23
N PRO A 193 -22.55 -2.69 -3.96
CA PRO A 193 -23.04 -1.77 -4.98
C PRO A 193 -22.00 -1.53 -6.07
N GLN A 194 -22.49 -1.38 -7.29
CA GLN A 194 -21.75 -0.81 -8.40
C GLN A 194 -21.36 0.64 -8.08
N VAL A 195 -20.09 0.99 -8.27
CA VAL A 195 -19.62 2.37 -8.07
C VAL A 195 -19.64 3.08 -9.43
N LEU A 196 -20.60 3.98 -9.60
CA LEU A 196 -20.72 4.84 -10.77
C LEU A 196 -19.94 6.14 -10.53
N PHE A 197 -19.06 6.48 -11.46
CA PHE A 197 -18.30 7.72 -11.42
C PHE A 197 -18.18 8.33 -12.83
N PRO A 198 -17.96 9.66 -12.94
CA PRO A 198 -17.78 10.31 -14.23
C PRO A 198 -16.60 9.70 -15.01
N ALA A 199 -16.63 9.86 -16.33
CA ALA A 199 -15.48 9.55 -17.17
C ALA A 199 -14.25 10.32 -16.67
N GLY A 200 -13.10 9.66 -16.67
CA GLY A 200 -11.86 10.31 -16.27
C GLY A 200 -11.36 11.28 -17.33
N SER A 201 -10.27 11.97 -16.99
CA SER A 201 -9.66 12.99 -17.83
C SER A 201 -8.51 12.46 -18.71
N GLY A 202 -8.28 11.15 -18.72
CA GLY A 202 -7.24 10.45 -19.48
C GLY A 202 -7.79 9.24 -20.26
N GLY A 203 -7.19 8.06 -20.06
CA GLY A 203 -7.60 6.79 -20.67
C GLY A 203 -6.50 6.07 -21.46
N GLY A 204 -5.54 6.83 -21.99
CA GLY A 204 -4.42 6.35 -22.79
C GLY A 204 -3.13 6.16 -22.00
N CYS A 205 -2.03 6.06 -22.74
CA CYS A 205 -0.67 6.00 -22.18
C CYS A 205 -0.35 7.31 -21.44
N ILE A 206 0.40 7.26 -20.34
CA ILE A 206 0.96 8.46 -19.72
C ILE A 206 1.83 9.22 -20.73
N THR A 207 1.78 10.55 -20.69
CA THR A 207 2.39 11.40 -21.72
C THR A 207 3.62 12.18 -21.25
N ASP A 208 3.88 12.19 -19.94
CA ASP A 208 4.95 12.95 -19.30
C ASP A 208 5.58 12.22 -18.10
N GLY A 209 6.67 12.80 -17.59
CA GLY A 209 7.43 12.29 -16.47
C GLY A 209 8.36 11.12 -16.80
N PRO A 210 9.01 10.55 -15.77
CA PRO A 210 10.13 9.63 -15.96
C PRO A 210 9.75 8.28 -16.54
N PHE A 211 8.48 7.88 -16.45
CA PHE A 211 8.00 6.52 -16.73
C PHE A 211 7.32 6.36 -18.10
N VAL A 212 7.28 7.40 -18.95
CA VAL A 212 6.62 7.35 -20.28
C VAL A 212 7.11 6.20 -21.15
N ASN A 213 8.41 5.88 -21.08
CA ASN A 213 9.04 4.84 -21.89
C ASN A 213 9.16 3.50 -21.17
N VAL A 214 8.61 3.38 -19.95
CA VAL A 214 8.56 2.09 -19.26
C VAL A 214 7.49 1.21 -19.89
N THR A 215 7.82 -0.06 -20.07
CA THR A 215 6.91 -1.06 -20.65
C THR A 215 6.33 -1.91 -19.53
N SER A 216 5.01 -1.91 -19.40
CA SER A 216 4.25 -2.89 -18.62
C SER A 216 4.12 -4.16 -19.46
N ASN A 217 4.37 -5.34 -18.89
CA ASN A 217 4.46 -6.59 -19.66
C ASN A 217 3.36 -7.60 -19.37
N LEU A 218 2.65 -7.44 -18.27
CA LEU A 218 1.59 -8.32 -17.80
C LEU A 218 0.23 -7.67 -18.06
N GLY A 219 -0.84 -8.31 -17.60
CA GLY A 219 -2.20 -7.80 -17.77
C GLY A 219 -2.68 -7.67 -19.23
N PRO A 220 -3.89 -7.12 -19.42
CA PRO A 220 -4.90 -6.95 -18.38
C PRO A 220 -5.51 -8.31 -17.99
N HIS A 221 -5.94 -8.43 -16.73
CA HIS A 221 -6.85 -9.47 -16.26
C HIS A 221 -8.25 -8.89 -15.99
N PHE A 222 -8.32 -7.64 -15.53
CA PHE A 222 -9.55 -6.96 -15.19
C PHE A 222 -9.64 -5.61 -15.91
N PRO A 223 -10.81 -5.24 -16.49
CA PRO A 223 -12.08 -5.96 -16.51
C PRO A 223 -12.16 -7.07 -17.59
N VAL A 224 -11.10 -7.27 -18.38
CA VAL A 224 -11.08 -8.21 -19.52
C VAL A 224 -10.44 -9.54 -19.10
N GLN A 225 -11.27 -10.54 -18.84
CA GLN A 225 -10.83 -11.85 -18.34
C GLN A 225 -10.44 -12.85 -19.45
N GLU A 226 -10.06 -12.37 -20.64
CA GLU A 226 -9.73 -13.25 -21.77
C GLU A 226 -8.40 -14.00 -21.61
N THR A 227 -7.53 -13.50 -20.73
CA THR A 227 -6.21 -14.07 -20.47
C THR A 227 -5.99 -14.25 -18.96
N THR A 228 -4.96 -15.02 -18.58
CA THR A 228 -4.56 -15.01 -17.17
C THR A 228 -4.04 -13.64 -16.81
N GLY A 229 -3.42 -12.89 -17.72
CA GLY A 229 -2.74 -11.63 -17.41
C GLY A 229 -1.30 -11.87 -16.99
N LEU A 230 -0.81 -13.12 -17.03
CA LEU A 230 0.60 -13.45 -16.84
C LEU A 230 1.33 -13.70 -18.17
N GLU A 231 0.61 -13.71 -19.29
CA GLU A 231 1.16 -13.80 -20.64
C GLU A 231 1.92 -12.52 -21.02
N TYR A 232 2.80 -12.63 -22.02
CA TYR A 232 3.56 -11.47 -22.48
C TYR A 232 2.67 -10.52 -23.29
N ASN A 233 2.36 -9.37 -22.71
CA ASN A 233 1.57 -8.31 -23.32
C ASN A 233 2.24 -6.95 -23.11
N PRO A 234 3.32 -6.63 -23.87
CA PRO A 234 4.02 -5.36 -23.71
C PRO A 234 3.14 -4.18 -24.12
N HIS A 235 2.96 -3.24 -23.21
CA HIS A 235 2.17 -2.03 -23.42
C HIS A 235 2.71 -0.86 -22.56
N CYS A 236 2.21 0.34 -22.83
CA CYS A 236 2.56 1.52 -22.04
C CYS A 236 1.80 1.53 -20.70
N LEU A 237 2.34 2.22 -19.70
CA LEU A 237 1.59 2.56 -18.50
C LEU A 237 0.42 3.48 -18.85
N LYS A 238 -0.80 3.12 -18.44
CA LYS A 238 -2.02 3.90 -18.70
C LYS A 238 -2.63 4.44 -17.41
N ARG A 239 -3.20 5.64 -17.48
CA ARG A 239 -3.93 6.29 -16.38
C ARG A 239 -5.13 7.07 -16.90
N ASP A 240 -6.12 7.24 -16.03
CA ASP A 240 -7.34 7.96 -16.34
C ASP A 240 -7.87 8.64 -15.07
N PHE A 241 -7.30 9.79 -14.73
CA PHE A 241 -7.60 10.44 -13.45
C PHE A 241 -9.09 10.77 -13.28
N VAL A 242 -9.62 10.40 -12.12
CA VAL A 242 -11.02 10.65 -11.70
C VAL A 242 -11.02 11.38 -10.36
N GLU A 243 -11.00 12.70 -10.41
CA GLU A 243 -10.97 13.61 -9.25
C GLU A 243 -12.18 13.41 -8.33
N ALA A 244 -13.34 13.07 -8.90
CA ALA A 244 -14.57 12.88 -8.14
C ALA A 244 -14.45 11.78 -7.07
N LEU A 245 -13.69 10.71 -7.35
CA LEU A 245 -13.47 9.63 -6.38
C LEU A 245 -12.59 10.07 -5.22
N SER A 246 -11.52 10.81 -5.50
CA SER A 246 -10.67 11.39 -4.46
C SER A 246 -11.47 12.35 -3.56
N GLN A 247 -12.21 13.27 -4.17
CA GLN A 247 -13.04 14.26 -3.45
C GLN A 247 -14.16 13.63 -2.61
N GLN A 248 -14.67 12.46 -3.01
CA GLN A 248 -15.74 11.77 -2.30
C GLN A 248 -15.21 10.87 -1.18
N PHE A 249 -14.14 10.12 -1.43
CA PHE A 249 -13.75 9.00 -0.57
C PHE A 249 -12.41 9.20 0.14
N LEU A 250 -11.50 10.00 -0.41
CA LEU A 250 -10.15 10.19 0.12
C LEU A 250 -10.02 11.50 0.93
N THR A 251 -11.05 11.80 1.72
CA THR A 251 -11.13 13.04 2.51
C THR A 251 -10.63 12.84 3.94
N THR A 252 -10.28 13.94 4.62
CA THR A 252 -9.98 13.93 6.06
C THR A 252 -11.12 13.32 6.87
N ALA A 253 -12.39 13.58 6.51
CA ALA A 253 -13.55 13.01 7.20
C ALA A 253 -13.63 11.48 7.03
N SER A 254 -13.31 10.96 5.84
CA SER A 254 -13.24 9.51 5.61
C SER A 254 -12.15 8.86 6.47
N ILE A 255 -11.00 9.51 6.58
CA ILE A 255 -9.88 9.02 7.39
C ILE A 255 -10.21 9.10 8.89
N GLU A 256 -10.86 10.17 9.35
CA GLU A 256 -11.33 10.27 10.74
C GLU A 256 -12.37 9.21 11.06
N ASN A 257 -13.30 8.91 10.14
CA ASN A 257 -14.23 7.81 10.28
C ASN A 257 -13.50 6.46 10.38
N LEU A 258 -12.51 6.21 9.52
CA LEU A 258 -11.66 5.02 9.57
C LEU A 258 -10.93 4.90 10.92
N MET A 259 -10.31 5.99 11.39
CA MET A 259 -9.58 6.00 12.66
C MET A 259 -10.47 5.78 13.88
N SER A 260 -11.78 6.09 13.78
CA SER A 260 -12.74 5.94 14.87
C SER A 260 -13.13 4.48 15.16
N GLN A 261 -12.92 3.57 14.20
CA GLN A 261 -13.34 2.18 14.27
C GLN A 261 -12.66 1.43 15.43
N LYS A 262 -13.41 0.54 16.10
CA LYS A 262 -12.96 -0.10 17.35
C LYS A 262 -12.38 -1.49 17.16
N SER A 263 -12.81 -2.20 16.12
CA SER A 263 -12.31 -3.52 15.76
C SER A 263 -11.65 -3.48 14.39
N ILE A 264 -10.71 -4.41 14.15
CA ILE A 264 -10.11 -4.57 12.83
C ILE A 264 -11.16 -4.91 11.76
N GLY A 265 -12.20 -5.68 12.07
CA GLY A 265 -13.28 -5.97 11.12
C GLY A 265 -14.02 -4.70 10.64
N ASP A 266 -14.41 -3.83 11.57
CA ASP A 266 -15.08 -2.56 11.21
C ASP A 266 -14.12 -1.61 10.48
N PHE A 267 -12.85 -1.58 10.90
CA PHE A 267 -11.80 -0.82 10.23
C PHE A 267 -11.65 -1.25 8.77
N ARG A 268 -11.57 -2.56 8.52
CA ARG A 268 -11.46 -3.17 7.19
C ARG A 268 -12.68 -2.87 6.33
N GLN A 269 -13.88 -2.93 6.89
CA GLN A 269 -15.10 -2.62 6.15
C GLN A 269 -15.09 -1.19 5.58
N VAL A 270 -14.58 -0.22 6.34
CA VAL A 270 -14.43 1.17 5.88
C VAL A 270 -13.24 1.31 4.92
N LEU A 271 -12.12 0.63 5.20
CA LEU A 271 -10.90 0.71 4.40
C LEU A 271 -11.11 0.19 2.98
N ASP A 272 -11.65 -1.03 2.82
CA ASP A 272 -11.61 -1.79 1.57
C ASP A 272 -12.37 -1.11 0.43
N ILE A 273 -13.63 -0.77 0.65
CA ILE A 273 -14.51 -0.19 -0.38
C ILE A 273 -14.37 1.34 -0.42
N GLY A 274 -14.07 1.97 0.72
CA GLY A 274 -13.97 3.41 0.80
C GLY A 274 -12.63 3.88 0.27
N ILE A 275 -11.58 3.69 1.07
CA ILE A 275 -10.30 4.37 0.90
C ILE A 275 -9.37 3.61 -0.04
N HIS A 276 -9.23 2.29 0.14
CA HIS A 276 -8.39 1.43 -0.71
C HIS A 276 -8.90 1.45 -2.15
N PHE A 277 -10.17 1.10 -2.35
CA PHE A 277 -10.81 1.17 -3.65
C PHE A 277 -10.68 2.55 -4.33
N ALA A 278 -10.94 3.64 -3.61
CA ALA A 278 -10.89 4.97 -4.22
C ALA A 278 -9.46 5.39 -4.58
N GLY A 279 -8.44 4.99 -3.82
CA GLY A 279 -7.05 5.31 -4.17
C GLY A 279 -6.58 4.60 -5.44
N HIS A 280 -7.06 3.38 -5.70
CA HIS A 280 -6.92 2.74 -7.02
C HIS A 280 -7.78 3.44 -8.08
N GLY A 281 -9.06 3.63 -7.76
CA GLY A 281 -10.09 4.13 -8.68
C GLY A 281 -9.89 5.57 -9.13
N THR A 282 -9.17 6.40 -8.38
CA THR A 282 -8.92 7.79 -8.77
C THR A 282 -7.76 7.93 -9.76
N VAL A 283 -6.90 6.91 -9.87
CA VAL A 283 -5.81 6.83 -10.87
C VAL A 283 -6.25 6.08 -12.13
N LEU A 284 -7.06 5.02 -11.97
CA LEU A 284 -7.51 4.12 -13.03
C LEU A 284 -6.37 3.62 -13.93
N GLY A 285 -6.68 3.21 -15.17
CA GLY A 285 -5.75 2.52 -16.05
C GLY A 285 -5.23 1.26 -15.38
N GLY A 286 -3.90 1.11 -15.33
CA GLY A 286 -3.26 -0.05 -14.68
C GLY A 286 -3.66 -0.19 -13.19
N MET A 287 -3.80 0.93 -12.47
CA MET A 287 -4.19 0.91 -11.05
C MET A 287 -5.58 0.31 -10.80
N SER A 288 -6.46 0.23 -11.80
CA SER A 288 -7.80 -0.36 -11.65
C SER A 288 -7.86 -1.87 -11.89
N ASP A 289 -6.77 -2.49 -12.36
CA ASP A 289 -6.71 -3.94 -12.49
C ASP A 289 -6.40 -4.58 -11.13
N LEU A 290 -7.41 -5.21 -10.50
CA LEU A 290 -7.29 -5.78 -9.16
C LEU A 290 -6.26 -6.93 -9.06
N TRP A 291 -5.80 -7.48 -10.18
CA TRP A 291 -4.79 -8.53 -10.20
C TRP A 291 -3.39 -7.98 -10.49
N VAL A 292 -3.27 -7.05 -11.44
CA VAL A 292 -1.95 -6.56 -11.89
C VAL A 292 -1.71 -5.06 -11.64
N SER A 293 -2.51 -4.41 -10.78
CA SER A 293 -2.29 -3.01 -10.38
C SER A 293 -0.87 -2.64 -9.92
N PRO A 294 -0.03 -3.53 -9.35
CA PRO A 294 1.37 -3.21 -9.09
C PRO A 294 2.23 -2.87 -10.32
N GLU A 295 1.72 -3.07 -11.54
CA GLU A 295 2.36 -2.58 -12.78
C GLU A 295 2.46 -1.04 -12.81
N ASP A 296 1.62 -0.33 -12.07
CA ASP A 296 1.80 1.11 -11.84
C ASP A 296 2.64 1.33 -10.56
N PRO A 297 3.81 2.00 -10.63
CA PRO A 297 4.62 2.25 -9.43
C PRO A 297 3.89 3.08 -8.35
N VAL A 298 2.81 3.78 -8.69
CA VAL A 298 1.95 4.50 -7.73
C VAL A 298 1.27 3.55 -6.73
N PHE A 299 1.09 2.27 -7.09
CA PHE A 299 0.57 1.22 -6.21
C PHE A 299 1.25 1.22 -4.84
N PHE A 300 2.58 1.28 -4.81
CA PHE A 300 3.35 1.19 -3.59
C PHE A 300 3.21 2.44 -2.70
N PHE A 301 2.92 3.60 -3.28
CA PHE A 301 2.63 4.83 -2.54
C PHE A 301 1.24 4.78 -1.92
N HIS A 302 0.26 4.31 -2.69
CA HIS A 302 -1.11 4.09 -2.23
C HIS A 302 -1.13 3.12 -1.04
N HIS A 303 -0.52 1.95 -1.19
CA HIS A 303 -0.44 0.97 -0.11
C HIS A 303 0.48 1.40 1.03
N GLY A 304 1.49 2.25 0.77
CA GLY A 304 2.30 2.90 1.80
C GLY A 304 1.45 3.77 2.73
N GLN A 305 0.46 4.49 2.20
CA GLN A 305 -0.48 5.30 2.99
C GLN A 305 -1.52 4.43 3.71
N LEU A 306 -2.04 3.37 3.08
CA LEU A 306 -2.93 2.42 3.79
C LEU A 306 -2.23 1.80 5.00
N ASP A 307 -0.97 1.42 4.83
CA ASP A 307 -0.14 0.87 5.89
C ASP A 307 0.16 1.88 7.01
N ARG A 308 0.36 3.15 6.65
CA ARG A 308 0.46 4.25 7.61
C ARG A 308 -0.81 4.39 8.44
N LEU A 309 -1.98 4.41 7.81
CA LEU A 309 -3.27 4.53 8.50
C LEU A 309 -3.51 3.34 9.45
N TRP A 310 -3.17 2.12 9.03
CA TRP A 310 -3.26 0.96 9.91
C TRP A 310 -2.31 1.06 11.10
N SER A 311 -1.06 1.50 10.89
CA SER A 311 -0.07 1.71 11.95
C SER A 311 -0.55 2.74 12.99
N ILE A 312 -1.10 3.87 12.53
CA ILE A 312 -1.70 4.89 13.40
C ILE A 312 -2.86 4.30 14.20
N TRP A 313 -3.74 3.52 13.55
CA TRP A 313 -4.85 2.87 14.22
C TRP A 313 -4.43 1.82 15.25
N GLN A 314 -3.39 1.02 14.97
CA GLN A 314 -2.82 0.06 15.91
C GLN A 314 -2.28 0.77 17.16
N GLU A 315 -1.55 1.88 16.99
CA GLU A 315 -0.96 2.66 18.08
C GLU A 315 -1.98 3.36 19.00
N GLN A 316 -3.26 3.44 18.64
CA GLN A 316 -4.29 3.95 19.55
C GLN A 316 -4.61 2.97 20.70
N ASP A 317 -4.35 1.67 20.52
CA ASP A 317 -4.47 0.64 21.57
C ASP A 317 -3.58 -0.56 21.22
N LEU A 318 -2.27 -0.34 21.29
CA LEU A 318 -1.26 -1.29 20.81
C LEU A 318 -1.44 -2.70 21.38
N ALA A 319 -1.80 -2.79 22.67
CA ALA A 319 -1.92 -4.07 23.37
C ALA A 319 -3.06 -4.93 22.82
N SER A 320 -4.17 -4.31 22.43
CA SER A 320 -5.35 -5.03 21.90
C SER A 320 -5.32 -5.15 20.37
N ARG A 321 -4.72 -4.18 19.67
CA ARG A 321 -4.82 -4.04 18.21
C ARG A 321 -3.66 -4.63 17.43
N MET A 322 -2.47 -4.81 18.03
CA MET A 322 -1.29 -5.31 17.31
C MET A 322 -1.54 -6.66 16.64
N ASN A 323 -2.15 -7.59 17.37
CA ASN A 323 -2.41 -8.96 16.93
C ASN A 323 -3.89 -9.21 16.60
N GLN A 324 -4.69 -8.16 16.40
CA GLN A 324 -6.11 -8.34 16.12
C GLN A 324 -6.31 -8.81 14.68
N THR A 325 -7.09 -9.87 14.50
CA THR A 325 -7.51 -10.37 13.18
C THR A 325 -9.03 -10.36 13.04
N SER A 326 -9.52 -10.36 11.81
CA SER A 326 -10.93 -10.53 11.44
C SER A 326 -11.03 -11.35 10.16
N ASP A 327 -12.26 -11.67 9.76
CA ASP A 327 -12.59 -12.27 8.47
C ASP A 327 -11.94 -13.64 8.22
N THR A 328 -12.08 -14.12 6.99
CA THR A 328 -11.60 -15.42 6.52
C THR A 328 -10.45 -15.26 5.53
N GLN A 329 -9.84 -16.37 5.14
CA GLN A 329 -8.64 -16.41 4.29
C GLN A 329 -8.92 -16.23 2.79
N THR A 330 -10.18 -16.36 2.38
CA THR A 330 -10.62 -16.26 0.98
C THR A 330 -11.49 -15.03 0.77
N TRP A 331 -11.45 -14.51 -0.45
CA TRP A 331 -12.26 -13.39 -0.93
C TRP A 331 -13.73 -13.54 -0.57
N ASP A 332 -14.24 -12.65 0.29
CA ASP A 332 -15.62 -12.64 0.79
C ASP A 332 -16.08 -14.02 1.33
N ASN A 333 -15.13 -14.82 1.81
CA ASN A 333 -15.33 -16.20 2.26
C ASN A 333 -15.87 -17.16 1.17
N VAL A 334 -15.43 -16.97 -0.09
CA VAL A 334 -15.83 -17.81 -1.23
C VAL A 334 -14.59 -18.37 -1.95
N PRO A 335 -14.37 -19.70 -1.93
CA PRO A 335 -15.09 -20.69 -1.12
C PRO A 335 -14.86 -20.47 0.37
N ALA A 336 -15.72 -21.06 1.22
CA ALA A 336 -15.60 -20.90 2.66
C ALA A 336 -14.23 -21.38 3.18
N SER A 337 -13.58 -20.58 4.02
CA SER A 337 -12.25 -20.85 4.57
C SER A 337 -12.21 -20.58 6.08
N PRO A 338 -11.14 -21.03 6.78
CA PRO A 338 -10.96 -20.72 8.19
C PRO A 338 -10.88 -19.22 8.46
N ASN A 339 -11.17 -18.83 9.70
CA ASN A 339 -10.91 -17.46 10.17
C ASN A 339 -9.40 -17.21 10.18
N VAL A 340 -9.02 -15.98 9.83
CA VAL A 340 -7.61 -15.56 9.84
C VAL A 340 -7.06 -15.54 11.25
N THR A 341 -5.83 -16.05 11.38
CA THR A 341 -5.05 -15.97 12.62
C THR A 341 -3.72 -15.29 12.38
N VAL A 342 -3.12 -14.73 13.43
CA VAL A 342 -1.76 -14.17 13.35
C VAL A 342 -0.69 -15.23 13.06
N PHE A 343 -1.03 -16.51 13.12
CA PHE A 343 -0.10 -17.61 12.80
C PHE A 343 -0.24 -18.10 11.36
N ASP A 344 -1.12 -17.48 10.57
CA ASP A 344 -1.26 -17.80 9.15
C ASP A 344 0.07 -17.52 8.42
N ILE A 345 0.42 -18.42 7.50
CA ILE A 345 1.59 -18.29 6.64
C ILE A 345 1.13 -17.59 5.35
N LEU A 346 1.70 -16.42 5.10
CA LEU A 346 1.46 -15.61 3.92
C LEU A 346 2.52 -15.90 2.86
N ASP A 347 2.09 -16.03 1.61
CA ASP A 347 2.94 -16.43 0.47
C ASP A 347 3.19 -15.24 -0.47
N TYR A 348 4.45 -15.10 -0.88
CA TYR A 348 4.99 -14.03 -1.71
C TYR A 348 5.78 -14.58 -2.91
N GLY A 349 5.71 -15.89 -3.17
CA GLY A 349 6.42 -16.54 -4.26
C GLY A 349 7.94 -16.29 -4.22
N VAL A 350 8.43 -15.55 -5.21
CA VAL A 350 9.86 -15.24 -5.38
C VAL A 350 10.29 -13.91 -4.73
N ILE A 351 9.37 -13.21 -4.07
CA ILE A 351 9.61 -11.89 -3.48
C ILE A 351 9.92 -12.02 -1.99
N GLY A 352 10.87 -11.20 -1.52
CA GLY A 352 11.27 -11.16 -0.11
C GLY A 352 11.73 -12.54 0.38
N ASP A 353 11.24 -12.95 1.54
CA ASP A 353 11.52 -14.26 2.14
C ASP A 353 10.62 -15.38 1.58
N GLY A 354 9.77 -15.08 0.59
CA GLY A 354 8.86 -16.02 -0.09
C GLY A 354 7.67 -16.48 0.76
N ARG A 355 7.87 -16.80 2.03
CA ARG A 355 6.81 -17.15 2.99
C ARG A 355 7.11 -16.61 4.38
N VAL A 356 6.15 -15.89 4.95
CA VAL A 356 6.29 -15.30 6.29
C VAL A 356 5.04 -15.58 7.13
N GLN A 357 5.22 -15.73 8.44
CA GLN A 357 4.07 -15.78 9.35
C GLN A 357 3.58 -14.37 9.62
N MET A 358 2.25 -14.19 9.66
CA MET A 358 1.63 -12.89 9.88
C MET A 358 2.14 -12.21 11.17
N VAL A 359 2.34 -12.95 12.27
CA VAL A 359 2.82 -12.42 13.55
C VAL A 359 4.19 -11.74 13.45
N ASP A 360 5.02 -12.12 12.48
CA ASP A 360 6.35 -11.54 12.28
C ASP A 360 6.31 -10.24 11.45
N ILE A 361 5.13 -9.82 10.99
CA ILE A 361 4.96 -8.64 10.12
C ILE A 361 3.82 -7.71 10.54
N VAL A 362 3.05 -8.03 11.60
CA VAL A 362 2.01 -7.11 12.10
C VAL A 362 2.57 -5.88 12.81
N ASP A 363 3.83 -5.90 13.22
CA ASP A 363 4.52 -4.80 13.89
C ASP A 363 5.57 -4.18 12.96
N THR A 364 5.44 -2.91 12.59
CA THR A 364 6.38 -2.22 11.69
C THR A 364 7.80 -2.09 12.28
N MET A 365 7.95 -2.24 13.59
CA MET A 365 9.23 -2.18 14.31
C MET A 365 9.58 -3.53 14.97
N GLY A 366 9.02 -4.63 14.45
CA GLY A 366 9.24 -5.98 14.95
C GLY A 366 9.31 -7.03 13.85
N GLY A 367 9.72 -8.24 14.24
CA GLY A 367 9.88 -9.40 13.36
C GLY A 367 10.82 -9.13 12.19
N PHE A 368 10.28 -9.14 10.96
CA PHE A 368 11.01 -8.85 9.72
C PHE A 368 11.16 -7.36 9.43
N LEU A 369 10.38 -6.51 10.11
CA LEU A 369 10.20 -5.12 9.75
C LEU A 369 11.00 -4.20 10.66
N CYS A 370 11.50 -3.11 10.08
CA CYS A 370 12.07 -2.03 10.87
C CYS A 370 11.88 -0.69 10.16
N TYR A 371 10.67 -0.14 10.30
CA TYR A 371 10.32 1.18 9.79
C TYR A 371 9.23 1.87 10.62
N ARG A 372 9.14 3.19 10.43
CA ARG A 372 8.07 4.05 10.96
C ARG A 372 7.65 5.09 9.92
N TYR A 373 6.65 5.88 10.27
CA TYR A 373 6.11 6.95 9.43
C TYR A 373 6.35 8.31 10.07
N GLU A 374 6.58 9.32 9.23
CA GLU A 374 6.72 10.75 9.57
C GLU A 374 5.81 11.64 8.71
#